data_AF-A0A526UZR8-F1
#
_entry.id   AF-A0A526UZR8-F1
#
_cell.length_a   1.000
_cell.length_b   1.000
_cell.length_c   1.000
_cell.angle_alpha   90.00
_cell.angle_beta   90.00
_cell.angle_gamma   90.00
#
_symmetry.space_group_name_H-M   'P 1'
#
loop_
_entity.id
_entity.type
_entity.pdbx_description
1 polymer ?
#
loop_
_entity_poly.entity_id
_entity_poly.type
_entity_poly.pdbx_seq_one_letter_code
_entity_poly.pdbx_strand_id
1 'polypeptide(L)'
;PEAQGLLALMLLHEARRATRVNASGDLVLLEDQDRTLWDRSLIAEADGLIGRAIASRRIGPYILQAAIASVHAEAAGTAETDWVQIVALYDVLGRVDPSPVVTLNRAAAIGMRDGP
;
A
#
# COMPACT_ATOMS: atom_id res chain seq x y z
N PRO A 1 -0.52 8.87 -16.20
CA PRO A 1 -1.16 8.30 -14.99
C PRO A 1 -0.37 7.10 -14.45
N GLU A 2 -0.17 6.04 -15.23
CA GLU A 2 0.48 4.83 -14.70
C GLU A 2 1.96 5.02 -14.36
N ALA A 3 2.72 5.80 -15.12
CA ALA A 3 4.09 6.17 -14.70
C ALA A 3 4.11 6.93 -13.37
N GLN A 4 3.10 7.77 -13.11
CA GLN A 4 2.96 8.49 -11.84
C GLN A 4 2.50 7.55 -10.71
N GLY A 5 1.67 6.55 -11.01
CA GLY A 5 1.27 5.53 -10.05
C GLY A 5 2.41 4.61 -9.67
N LEU A 6 3.23 4.21 -10.65
CA LEU A 6 4.45 3.46 -10.38
C LEU A 6 5.41 4.29 -9.53
N LEU A 7 5.58 5.58 -9.84
CA LEU A 7 6.38 6.47 -9.00
C LEU A 7 5.82 6.55 -7.57
N ALA A 8 4.51 6.73 -7.39
CA ALA A 8 3.88 6.75 -6.06
C ALA A 8 4.14 5.44 -5.29
N LEU A 9 4.00 4.29 -5.95
CA LEU A 9 4.29 2.99 -5.36
C LEU A 9 5.77 2.86 -4.95
N MET A 10 6.69 3.32 -5.80
CA MET A 10 8.13 3.32 -5.51
C MET A 10 8.47 4.22 -4.33
N LEU A 11 7.89 5.42 -4.25
CA LEU A 11 8.06 6.34 -3.12
C LEU A 11 7.59 5.71 -1.81
N LEU A 12 6.43 5.04 -1.80
CA LEU A 12 5.91 4.32 -0.62
C LEU A 12 6.80 3.14 -0.21
N HIS A 13 7.44 2.47 -1.17
CA HIS A 13 8.41 1.41 -0.87
C HIS A 13 9.72 1.95 -0.33
N GLU A 14 10.17 3.10 -0.82
CA GLU A 14 11.36 3.78 -0.33
C GLU A 14 11.16 4.36 1.07
N ALA A 15 9.97 4.92 1.35
CA ALA A 15 9.64 5.54 2.63
C ALA A 15 9.87 4.62 3.83
N ARG A 16 9.68 3.31 3.65
CA ARG A 16 9.89 2.28 4.70
C ARG A 16 11.19 1.50 4.55
N ARG A 17 12.09 1.88 3.65
CA ARG A 17 13.31 1.12 3.33
C ARG A 17 14.14 0.81 4.57
N ALA A 18 14.27 1.79 5.47
CA ALA A 18 15.06 1.67 6.70
C ALA A 18 14.52 0.63 7.69
N THR A 19 13.24 0.25 7.60
CA THR A 19 12.59 -0.67 8.56
C THR A 19 12.37 -2.07 8.00
N ARG A 20 12.74 -2.34 6.74
CA ARG A 20 12.51 -3.65 6.10
C ARG A 20 13.48 -4.74 6.55
N VAL A 21 14.60 -4.36 7.15
CA VAL A 21 15.68 -5.25 7.54
C VAL A 21 16.15 -4.86 8.94
N ASN A 22 16.33 -5.85 9.82
CA ASN A 22 16.84 -5.62 11.17
C ASN A 22 18.38 -5.53 11.20
N ALA A 23 18.97 -5.28 12.37
CA ALA A 23 20.42 -5.19 12.54
C ALA A 23 21.17 -6.49 12.20
N SER A 24 20.49 -7.64 12.25
CA SER A 24 21.04 -8.96 11.90
C SER A 24 20.98 -9.24 10.40
N GLY A 25 20.29 -8.40 9.61
CA GLY A 25 20.08 -8.61 8.18
C GLY A 25 18.80 -9.38 7.83
N ASP A 26 17.95 -9.71 8.81
CA ASP A 26 16.71 -10.45 8.56
C ASP A 26 15.58 -9.54 8.08
N LEU A 27 14.68 -10.09 7.26
CA LEU A 27 13.47 -9.40 6.83
C LEU A 27 12.51 -9.17 8.00
N VAL A 28 11.97 -7.95 8.09
CA VAL A 28 10.97 -7.57 9.07
C VAL A 28 9.59 -7.57 8.41
N LEU A 29 8.63 -8.31 8.99
CA LEU A 29 7.24 -8.34 8.52
C LEU A 29 6.64 -6.94 8.58
N LEU A 30 5.71 -6.61 7.66
CA LEU A 30 5.12 -5.27 7.58
C LEU A 30 4.50 -4.82 8.91
N GLU A 31 3.89 -5.74 9.66
CA GLU A 31 3.27 -5.49 10.96
C GLU A 31 4.27 -5.19 12.09
N ASP A 32 5.50 -5.67 11.96
CA ASP A 32 6.58 -5.49 12.93
C ASP A 32 7.48 -4.28 12.59
N GLN A 33 7.28 -3.65 11.42
CA GLN A 33 8.05 -2.47 11.03
C GLN A 33 7.63 -1.25 11.86
N ASP A 34 8.60 -0.56 12.45
CA ASP A 34 8.35 0.69 13.16
C ASP A 34 7.95 1.82 12.19
N ARG A 35 6.64 2.05 12.07
CA ARG A 35 6.07 3.07 11.18
C ARG A 35 6.43 4.50 11.59
N THR A 36 6.94 4.72 12.80
CA THR A 36 7.41 6.05 13.21
C THR A 36 8.70 6.46 12.49
N LEU A 37 9.45 5.48 11.98
CA LEU A 37 10.68 5.68 11.21
C LEU A 37 10.44 5.83 9.71
N TRP A 38 9.20 5.78 9.24
CA TRP A 38 8.89 5.91 7.81
C TRP A 38 8.99 7.36 7.35
N ASP A 39 9.56 7.56 6.17
CA ASP A 39 9.75 8.90 5.61
C ASP A 39 8.41 9.54 5.22
N ARG A 40 7.95 10.46 6.06
CA ARG A 40 6.68 11.17 5.87
C ARG A 40 6.67 12.09 4.66
N SER A 41 7.83 12.55 4.18
CA SER A 41 7.92 13.40 3.00
C SER A 41 7.64 12.61 1.72
N LEU A 42 8.21 11.39 1.61
CA LEU A 42 7.98 10.50 0.49
C LEU A 42 6.53 9.98 0.45
N ILE A 43 5.95 9.69 1.62
CA ILE A 43 4.53 9.31 1.74
C ILE A 43 3.64 10.45 1.23
N ALA A 44 3.83 11.68 1.71
CA ALA A 44 3.04 12.83 1.29
C ALA A 44 3.16 13.13 -0.22
N GLU A 45 4.34 12.93 -0.80
CA GLU A 45 4.53 13.06 -2.26
C GLU A 45 3.75 11.99 -3.03
N ALA A 46 3.80 10.74 -2.58
CA ALA A 46 3.05 9.64 -3.17
C ALA A 46 1.53 9.88 -3.10
N ASP A 47 1.01 10.33 -1.97
CA ASP A 47 -0.41 10.63 -1.78
C ASP A 47 -0.87 11.77 -2.71
N GLY A 48 -0.01 12.78 -2.93
CA GLY A 48 -0.26 13.82 -3.91
C GLY A 48 -0.35 13.29 -5.35
N LEU A 49 0.48 12.32 -5.74
CA LEU A 49 0.41 11.66 -7.04
C LEU A 49 -0.86 10.82 -7.19
N ILE A 50 -1.22 10.05 -6.16
CA ILE A 50 -2.43 9.22 -6.11
C ILE A 50 -3.68 10.11 -6.22
N GLY A 51 -3.76 11.18 -5.43
CA GLY A 51 -4.88 12.12 -5.44
C GLY A 51 -5.11 12.77 -6.82
N ARG A 52 -4.03 13.18 -7.49
CA ARG A 52 -4.11 13.72 -8.87
C ARG A 52 -4.62 12.68 -9.88
N ALA A 53 -4.21 11.43 -9.76
CA ALA A 53 -4.65 10.37 -10.66
C ALA A 53 -6.15 10.07 -10.48
N ILE A 54 -6.60 9.94 -9.22
CA ILE A 54 -8.02 9.74 -8.86
C ILE A 54 -8.87 10.89 -9.37
N ALA A 55 -8.47 12.15 -9.13
CA ALA A 55 -9.19 13.33 -9.62
C ALA A 55 -9.31 13.35 -11.15
N SER A 56 -8.29 12.84 -11.86
CA SER A 56 -8.30 12.74 -13.33
C SER A 56 -9.08 11.53 -13.87
N ARG A 57 -9.65 10.67 -13.00
CA ARG A 57 -10.35 9.42 -13.34
C ARG A 57 -9.55 8.44 -14.23
N ARG A 58 -8.22 8.56 -14.20
CA ARG A 58 -7.30 7.67 -14.92
C ARG A 58 -6.61 6.76 -13.91
N ILE A 59 -7.33 5.69 -13.55
CA ILE A 59 -6.93 4.72 -12.54
C ILE A 59 -6.55 3.42 -13.25
N GLY A 60 -5.28 3.04 -13.21
CA GLY A 60 -4.80 1.73 -13.64
C GLY A 60 -4.15 0.96 -12.49
N PRO A 61 -3.53 -0.19 -12.78
CA PRO A 61 -3.05 -1.13 -11.77
C PRO A 61 -2.02 -0.51 -10.82
N TYR A 62 -1.10 0.33 -11.29
CA TYR A 62 -0.09 0.91 -10.41
C TYR A 62 -0.66 1.97 -9.48
N ILE A 63 -1.67 2.74 -9.90
CA ILE A 63 -2.36 3.66 -9.00
C ILE A 63 -3.13 2.89 -7.91
N LEU A 64 -3.77 1.77 -8.25
CA LEU A 64 -4.46 0.93 -7.27
C LEU A 64 -3.49 0.30 -6.28
N GLN A 65 -2.37 -0.23 -6.76
CA GLN A 65 -1.32 -0.77 -5.88
C GLN A 65 -0.71 0.32 -4.98
N ALA A 66 -0.46 1.52 -5.53
CA ALA A 66 0.01 2.66 -4.74
C ALA A 66 -1.01 3.10 -3.69
N ALA A 67 -2.31 3.12 -4.03
CA ALA A 67 -3.37 3.42 -3.08
C ALA A 67 -3.43 2.39 -1.93
N ILE A 68 -3.30 1.10 -2.23
CA ILE A 68 -3.23 0.05 -1.20
C ILE A 68 -2.03 0.28 -0.27
N ALA A 69 -0.85 0.57 -0.83
CA ALA A 69 0.36 0.85 -0.06
C ALA A 69 0.24 2.15 0.78
N SER A 70 -0.45 3.17 0.26
CA SER A 70 -0.70 4.44 0.96
C SER A 70 -1.61 4.25 2.18
N VAL A 71 -2.68 3.44 2.08
CA VAL A 71 -3.53 3.12 3.24
C VAL A 71 -2.74 2.46 4.38
N HIS A 72 -1.75 1.62 4.05
CA HIS A 72 -0.81 1.10 5.06
C HIS A 72 0.11 2.19 5.62
N ALA A 73 0.57 3.14 4.81
CA ALA A 73 1.49 4.20 5.20
C ALA A 73 0.86 5.28 6.09
N GLU A 74 -0.43 5.54 5.92
CA GLU A 74 -1.19 6.50 6.73
C GLU A 74 -1.48 5.98 8.14
N ALA A 75 -1.69 4.67 8.30
CA ALA A 75 -2.03 4.07 9.58
C ALA A 75 -0.82 3.98 10.53
N ALA A 76 -1.06 4.27 11.82
CA ALA A 76 -0.06 4.20 12.88
C ALA A 76 0.46 2.77 13.12
N GLY A 77 -0.37 1.77 12.83
CA GLY A 77 -0.05 0.35 12.96
C GLY A 77 -1.03 -0.53 12.18
N THR A 78 -0.83 -1.84 12.28
CA THR A 78 -1.65 -2.85 11.60
C THR A 78 -3.10 -2.83 12.08
N ALA A 79 -3.32 -2.59 13.38
CA ALA A 79 -4.66 -2.53 13.97
C ALA A 79 -5.46 -1.31 13.50
N GLU A 80 -4.78 -0.19 13.24
CA GLU A 80 -5.38 1.07 12.78
C GLU A 80 -5.47 1.15 11.24
N THR A 81 -5.00 0.13 10.53
CA THR A 81 -5.08 0.10 9.06
C THR A 81 -6.53 -0.07 8.62
N ASP A 82 -6.98 0.74 7.66
CA ASP A 82 -8.33 0.62 7.09
C ASP A 82 -8.41 -0.60 6.14
N TRP A 83 -8.62 -1.76 6.75
CA TRP A 83 -8.77 -3.03 6.03
C TRP A 83 -10.00 -3.08 5.15
N VAL A 84 -11.06 -2.32 5.47
CA VAL A 84 -12.26 -2.22 4.62
C VAL A 84 -11.88 -1.57 3.29
N GLN A 85 -11.12 -0.47 3.33
CA GLN A 85 -10.63 0.22 2.15
C GLN A 85 -9.65 -0.65 1.35
N ILE A 86 -8.72 -1.35 2.00
CA ILE A 86 -7.78 -2.24 1.32
C ILE A 86 -8.52 -3.36 0.56
N VAL A 87 -9.53 -3.99 1.17
CA VAL A 87 -10.34 -5.01 0.48
C VAL A 87 -11.04 -4.42 -0.74
N ALA A 88 -11.64 -3.23 -0.61
CA ALA A 88 -12.31 -2.56 -1.72
C ALA A 88 -11.34 -2.20 -2.86
N LEU A 89 -10.11 -1.77 -2.55
CA LEU A 89 -9.08 -1.51 -3.55
C LEU A 89 -8.64 -2.79 -4.27
N TYR A 90 -8.50 -3.91 -3.53
CA TYR A 90 -8.23 -5.21 -4.14
C TYR A 90 -9.39 -5.73 -5.01
N ASP A 91 -10.65 -5.47 -4.63
CA ASP A 91 -11.82 -5.79 -5.47
C ASP A 91 -11.74 -5.10 -6.83
N VAL A 92 -11.29 -3.84 -6.86
CA VAL A 92 -11.09 -3.09 -8.10
C VAL A 92 -9.86 -3.60 -8.85
N LEU A 93 -8.73 -3.79 -8.17
CA LEU A 93 -7.50 -4.27 -8.79
C LEU A 93 -7.70 -5.65 -9.45
N GLY A 94 -8.42 -6.57 -8.81
CA GLY A 94 -8.72 -7.88 -9.38
C GLY A 94 -9.57 -7.85 -10.66
N ARG A 95 -10.29 -6.75 -10.92
CA ARG A 95 -11.02 -6.56 -12.18
C ARG A 95 -10.14 -5.96 -13.28
N VAL A 96 -9.16 -5.13 -12.90
CA VAL A 96 -8.28 -4.40 -13.82
C VAL A 96 -7.07 -5.25 -14.24
N ASP A 97 -6.49 -5.98 -13.28
CA ASP A 97 -5.28 -6.78 -13.44
C ASP A 97 -5.42 -8.11 -12.68
N PRO A 98 -6.23 -9.05 -13.21
CA PRO A 98 -6.52 -10.31 -12.53
C PRO A 98 -5.26 -11.18 -12.43
N SER A 99 -4.89 -11.54 -11.20
CA SER A 99 -3.79 -12.48 -10.96
C SER A 99 -4.00 -13.29 -9.67
N PRO A 100 -3.40 -14.51 -9.57
CA PRO A 100 -3.44 -15.28 -8.33
C PRO A 100 -2.90 -14.53 -7.11
N VAL A 101 -1.89 -13.67 -7.32
CA VAL A 101 -1.29 -12.85 -6.25
C VAL A 101 -2.27 -11.80 -5.74
N VAL A 102 -3.02 -11.14 -6.63
CA VAL A 102 -4.06 -10.19 -6.25
C VAL A 102 -5.18 -10.88 -5.47
N THR A 103 -5.63 -12.05 -5.93
CA THR A 103 -6.65 -12.85 -5.23
C THR A 103 -6.18 -13.29 -3.83
N LEU A 104 -4.94 -13.75 -3.72
CA LEU A 104 -4.35 -14.15 -2.44
C LEU A 104 -4.26 -12.97 -1.47
N ASN A 105 -3.72 -11.83 -1.90
CA ASN A 105 -3.57 -10.65 -1.05
C ASN A 105 -4.93 -10.10 -0.60
N ARG A 106 -5.94 -10.17 -1.48
CA ARG A 106 -7.33 -9.83 -1.12
C ARG A 106 -7.87 -10.74 -0.02
N ALA A 107 -7.64 -12.04 -0.11
CA ALA A 107 -8.08 -12.99 0.92
C ALA A 107 -7.42 -12.71 2.27
N ALA A 108 -6.11 -12.40 2.28
CA ALA A 108 -5.41 -11.97 3.48
C ALA A 108 -6.03 -10.68 4.07
N ALA A 109 -6.30 -9.67 3.23
CA ALA A 109 -6.95 -8.43 3.69
C ALA A 109 -8.34 -8.66 4.28
N ILE A 110 -9.12 -9.62 3.76
CA ILE A 110 -10.41 -10.03 4.34
C ILE A 110 -10.21 -10.65 5.72
N GLY A 111 -9.23 -11.55 5.88
CA GLY A 111 -8.90 -12.13 7.20
C GLY A 111 -8.50 -11.06 8.22
N MET A 112 -7.74 -10.05 7.80
CA MET A 112 -7.37 -8.93 8.67
C MET A 112 -8.55 -8.03 9.03
N ARG A 113 -9.51 -7.83 8.12
CA ARG A 113 -10.73 -7.06 8.35
C ARG A 113 -11.69 -7.77 9.31
N ASP A 114 -11.89 -9.07 9.10
CA ASP A 114 -12.93 -9.83 9.80
C ASP A 114 -12.42 -10.45 11.11
N GLY A 115 -11.09 -10.53 11.29
CA GLY A 115 -10.46 -11.22 12.42
C GLY A 115 -10.47 -12.75 12.27
N PRO A 116 -9.79 -13.46 13.17
CA PRO A 116 -9.81 -14.92 13.22
C PRO A 116 -11.18 -15.50 13.63
#